data_AF-A0AA43Q579-F1
#
_entry.id   AF-A0AA43Q579-F1
#
_cell.length_a   1.000
_cell.length_b   1.000
_cell.length_c   1.000
_cell.angle_alpha   90.00
_cell.angle_beta   90.00
_cell.angle_gamma   90.00
#
_symmetry.space_group_name_H-M   'P 1'
#
loop_
_entity.id
_entity.type
_entity.pdbx_description
1 polymer ?
#
loop_
_entity_poly.entity_id
_entity_poly.type
_entity_poly.pdbx_seq_one_letter_code
_entity_poly.pdbx_strand_id
1 'polypeptide(L)'
;MKEYEEVRHSLIDMLEDLDDRLTKITHDVKEPLDKDFEEQATQAENDEVLDGLGNAARTEIEMVKQAIARIDKGQYGLCQVCGQPISKERLKAIPYSTLCIKCASQVGAKQ
;
A
#
# COMPACT_ATOMS: atom_id res chain seq x y z
N MET A 1 9.70 11.48 22.44
CA MET A 1 9.97 10.13 21.92
C MET A 1 10.31 10.28 20.44
N LYS A 2 11.59 10.16 20.06
CA LYS A 2 12.09 10.55 18.71
C LYS A 2 12.59 9.37 17.86
N GLU A 3 12.46 8.14 18.36
CA GLU A 3 13.16 6.97 17.78
C GLU A 3 12.59 6.49 16.44
N TYR A 4 11.41 6.97 16.04
CA TYR A 4 10.73 6.59 14.78
C TYR A 4 10.23 7.79 13.97
N GLU A 5 10.71 9.00 14.26
CA GLU A 5 10.29 10.23 13.57
C GLU A 5 10.77 10.25 12.11
N GLU A 6 12.00 9.79 11.86
CA GLU A 6 12.56 9.59 10.53
C GLU A 6 11.76 8.59 9.69
N VAL A 7 11.34 7.49 10.32
CA VAL A 7 10.56 6.44 9.67
C VAL A 7 9.16 6.95 9.34
N ARG A 8 8.54 7.71 10.25
CA ARG A 8 7.26 8.36 10.01
C ARG A 8 7.31 9.28 8.79
N HIS A 9 8.37 10.08 8.67
CA HIS A 9 8.50 11.00 7.53
C HIS A 9 8.65 10.24 6.21
N SER A 10 9.46 9.18 6.18
CA SER A 10 9.58 8.30 5.02
C SER A 10 8.27 7.61 4.64
N LEU A 11 7.44 7.23 5.62
CA LEU A 11 6.12 6.64 5.38
C LEU A 11 5.13 7.66 4.78
N ILE A 12 5.21 8.93 5.18
CA ILE A 12 4.36 9.98 4.61
C ILE A 12 4.74 10.26 3.16
N ASP A 13 6.03 10.34 2.87
CA ASP A 13 6.55 10.53 1.50
C ASP A 13 6.07 9.40 0.57
N MET A 14 6.17 8.14 1.04
CA MET A 14 5.64 6.97 0.33
C MET A 14 4.12 7.03 0.13
N LEU A 15 3.38 7.58 1.09
CA LEU A 15 1.93 7.72 1.01
C LEU A 15 1.52 8.72 -0.07
N GLU A 16 2.25 9.84 -0.19
CA GLU A 16 2.02 10.82 -1.26
C GLU A 16 2.33 10.25 -2.64
N ASP A 17 3.42 9.50 -2.79
CA ASP A 17 3.74 8.82 -4.05
C ASP A 17 2.66 7.80 -4.45
N LEU A 18 2.16 7.01 -3.50
CA LEU A 18 1.09 6.04 -3.78
C LEU A 18 -0.25 6.72 -4.13
N ASP A 19 -0.57 7.83 -3.49
CA ASP A 19 -1.80 8.60 -3.78
C ASP A 19 -1.73 9.29 -5.14
N ASP A 20 -0.57 9.85 -5.51
CA ASP A 20 -0.32 10.41 -6.85
C ASP A 20 -0.46 9.34 -7.94
N ARG A 21 0.13 8.15 -7.72
CA ARG A 21 -0.01 7.01 -8.63
C ARG A 21 -1.47 6.59 -8.78
N LEU A 22 -2.20 6.48 -7.67
CA LEU A 22 -3.62 6.13 -7.70
C LEU A 22 -4.44 7.18 -8.46
N THR A 23 -4.17 8.46 -8.21
CA THR A 23 -4.84 9.57 -8.89
C THR A 23 -4.61 9.49 -10.40
N LYS A 24 -3.37 9.24 -10.84
CA LYS A 24 -3.04 9.06 -12.26
C LYS A 24 -3.77 7.88 -12.90
N ILE A 25 -3.79 6.72 -12.22
CA ILE A 25 -4.53 5.53 -12.67
C ILE A 25 -6.03 5.86 -12.85
N THR A 26 -6.63 6.57 -11.89
CA THR A 26 -8.05 6.95 -11.97
C THR A 26 -8.36 8.06 -12.97
N HIS A 27 -7.37 8.88 -13.34
CA HIS A 27 -7.57 9.98 -14.30
C HIS A 27 -7.65 9.46 -15.73
N ASP A 28 -6.86 8.42 -16.06
CA ASP A 28 -6.84 7.77 -17.39
C ASP A 28 -8.21 7.13 -17.73
N VAL A 29 -8.95 6.67 -16.70
CA VAL A 29 -10.31 6.11 -16.84
C VAL A 29 -11.37 7.18 -17.15
N LYS A 30 -11.09 8.45 -16.81
CA LYS A 30 -12.11 9.50 -16.78
C LYS A 30 -12.19 10.36 -18.05
N GLU A 31 -11.30 10.15 -19.02
CA GLU A 31 -11.45 10.75 -20.34
C GLU A 31 -12.52 9.97 -21.14
N PRO A 32 -13.68 10.59 -21.46
CA PRO A 32 -14.62 9.99 -22.38
C PRO A 32 -13.94 9.96 -23.76
N LEU A 33 -13.38 8.82 -24.12
CA LEU A 33 -12.91 8.58 -25.47
C LEU A 33 -14.16 8.58 -26.37
N ASP A 34 -14.35 9.65 -27.16
CA ASP A 34 -15.24 9.69 -28.31
C ASP A 34 -14.80 8.60 -29.30
N LYS A 35 -15.19 7.33 -29.11
CA LYS A 35 -14.69 6.25 -29.97
C LYS A 35 -15.74 5.21 -30.35
N ASP A 36 -15.67 4.90 -31.64
CA ASP A 36 -16.50 4.00 -32.44
C ASP A 36 -16.55 2.58 -31.86
N PHE A 37 -17.60 1.83 -32.23
CA PHE A 37 -18.04 0.58 -31.57
C PHE A 37 -16.99 -0.57 -31.53
N GLU A 38 -15.89 -0.47 -32.27
CA GLU A 38 -14.82 -1.50 -32.31
C GLU A 38 -13.84 -1.46 -31.13
N GLU A 39 -13.73 -0.36 -30.37
CA GLU A 39 -12.78 -0.24 -29.24
C GLU A 39 -13.34 -0.73 -27.87
N GLN A 40 -14.63 -1.08 -27.80
CA GLN A 40 -15.30 -1.45 -26.54
C GLN A 40 -14.80 -2.76 -25.91
N ALA A 41 -14.29 -3.71 -26.71
CA ALA A 41 -13.79 -4.99 -26.19
C ALA A 41 -12.46 -4.85 -25.43
N THR A 42 -11.56 -3.98 -25.91
CA THR A 42 -10.26 -3.74 -25.28
C THR A 42 -10.36 -2.87 -24.02
N GLN A 43 -11.37 -1.97 -23.97
CA GLN A 43 -11.61 -1.12 -22.81
C GLN A 43 -12.05 -1.89 -21.57
N ALA A 44 -12.89 -2.93 -21.72
CA ALA A 44 -13.36 -3.74 -20.60
C ALA A 44 -12.22 -4.51 -19.90
N GLU A 45 -11.25 -5.02 -20.67
CA GLU A 45 -10.06 -5.70 -20.12
C GLU A 45 -9.11 -4.70 -19.43
N ASN A 46 -9.03 -3.46 -19.91
CA ASN A 46 -8.21 -2.42 -19.29
C ASN A 46 -8.80 -1.96 -17.96
N ASP A 47 -10.12 -1.82 -17.88
CA ASP A 47 -10.84 -1.38 -16.67
C ASP A 47 -10.67 -2.36 -15.49
N GLU A 48 -10.71 -3.68 -15.75
CA GLU A 48 -10.50 -4.71 -14.71
C GLU A 48 -9.07 -4.68 -14.14
N VAL A 49 -8.07 -4.49 -15.01
CA VAL A 49 -6.66 -4.36 -14.61
C VAL A 49 -6.44 -3.09 -13.77
N LEU A 50 -7.07 -1.98 -14.16
CA LEU A 50 -6.99 -0.71 -13.45
C LEU A 50 -7.67 -0.76 -12.07
N ASP A 51 -8.81 -1.45 -11.94
CA ASP A 51 -9.48 -1.65 -10.63
C ASP A 51 -8.62 -2.51 -9.69
N GLY A 52 -8.00 -3.58 -10.20
CA GLY A 52 -7.07 -4.43 -9.45
C GLY A 52 -5.84 -3.67 -8.95
N LEU A 53 -5.21 -2.87 -9.81
CA LEU A 53 -4.10 -1.98 -9.47
C LEU A 53 -4.50 -0.92 -8.44
N GLY A 54 -5.67 -0.31 -8.62
CA GLY A 54 -6.21 0.67 -7.69
C GLY A 54 -6.48 0.07 -6.30
N ASN A 55 -7.02 -1.14 -6.23
CA ASN A 55 -7.30 -1.83 -4.97
C ASN A 55 -6.03 -2.22 -4.22
N ALA A 56 -5.01 -2.72 -4.94
CA ALA A 56 -3.70 -3.00 -4.37
C ALA A 56 -3.04 -1.74 -3.79
N ALA A 57 -3.01 -0.64 -4.54
CA ALA A 57 -2.45 0.63 -4.09
C ALA A 57 -3.21 1.19 -2.87
N ARG A 58 -4.55 1.13 -2.87
CA ARG A 58 -5.39 1.52 -1.71
C ARG A 58 -5.07 0.69 -0.47
N THR A 59 -4.90 -0.62 -0.63
CA THR A 59 -4.52 -1.52 0.45
C THR A 59 -3.14 -1.15 1.02
N GLU A 60 -2.18 -0.82 0.16
CA GLU A 60 -0.86 -0.38 0.61
C GLU A 60 -0.90 0.96 1.35
N ILE A 61 -1.67 1.94 0.86
CA ILE A 61 -1.92 3.23 1.53
C ILE A 61 -2.50 3.00 2.94
N GLU A 62 -3.47 2.10 3.08
CA GLU A 62 -4.05 1.73 4.38
C GLU A 62 -2.98 1.16 5.32
N MET A 63 -2.10 0.28 4.84
CA MET A 63 -1.00 -0.28 5.64
C MET A 63 -0.03 0.80 6.11
N VAL A 64 0.34 1.74 5.23
CA VAL A 64 1.21 2.88 5.55
C VAL A 64 0.57 3.77 6.62
N LYS A 65 -0.73 4.13 6.46
CA LYS A 65 -1.48 4.91 7.46
C LYS A 65 -1.50 4.22 8.82
N GLN A 66 -1.73 2.90 8.84
CA GLN A 66 -1.70 2.12 10.08
C GLN A 66 -0.32 2.10 10.74
N ALA A 67 0.75 2.00 9.96
CA ALA A 67 2.11 2.06 10.48
C ALA A 67 2.39 3.41 11.15
N ILE A 68 1.99 4.53 10.53
CA ILE A 68 2.11 5.88 11.11
C ILE A 68 1.32 5.97 12.42
N ALA A 69 0.07 5.50 12.44
CA ALA A 69 -0.76 5.51 13.66
C ALA A 69 -0.14 4.67 14.79
N ARG A 70 0.59 3.59 14.46
CA ARG A 70 1.32 2.80 15.47
C ARG A 70 2.54 3.49 16.00
N ILE A 71 3.25 4.26 15.17
CA ILE A 71 4.37 5.10 15.62
C ILE A 71 3.87 6.09 16.66
N ASP A 72 2.73 6.75 16.39
CA ASP A 72 2.10 7.71 17.29
C ASP A 72 1.68 7.06 18.63
N LYS A 73 1.12 5.84 18.57
CA LYS A 73 0.75 5.04 19.76
C LYS A 73 1.92 4.39 20.47
N GLY A 74 3.15 4.47 19.95
CA GLY A 74 4.31 3.75 20.50
C GLY A 74 4.23 2.22 20.35
N GLN A 75 3.40 1.71 19.44
CA GLN A 75 3.22 0.28 19.15
C GLN A 75 3.95 -0.16 17.88
N TYR A 76 4.75 0.73 17.30
CA TYR A 76 5.50 0.44 16.08
C TYR A 76 6.57 -0.64 16.34
N GLY A 77 6.70 -1.55 15.37
CA GLY A 77 7.59 -2.70 15.50
C GLY A 77 7.00 -3.88 16.27
N LEU A 78 5.69 -3.93 16.53
CA LEU A 78 4.99 -5.12 17.04
C LEU A 78 4.09 -5.73 15.97
N CYS A 79 4.12 -7.06 15.88
CA CYS A 79 3.28 -7.83 14.96
C CYS A 79 1.81 -7.75 15.38
N GLN A 80 0.91 -7.42 14.44
CA GLN A 80 -0.52 -7.36 14.69
C GLN A 80 -1.14 -8.73 15.02
N VAL A 81 -0.56 -9.80 14.48
CA VAL A 81 -1.12 -11.15 14.57
C VAL A 81 -0.66 -11.86 15.84
N CYS A 82 0.65 -11.84 16.11
CA CYS A 82 1.23 -12.59 17.23
C CYS A 82 1.77 -11.71 18.37
N GLY A 83 1.72 -10.39 18.24
CA GLY A 83 2.26 -9.45 19.24
C GLY A 83 3.78 -9.45 19.38
N GLN A 84 4.51 -10.26 18.61
CA GLN A 84 5.97 -10.35 18.70
C GLN A 84 6.66 -9.14 18.04
N PRO A 85 7.86 -8.75 18.52
CA PRO A 85 8.63 -7.68 17.90
C PRO A 85 9.02 -8.04 16.46
N ILE A 86 8.89 -7.06 15.56
CA ILE A 86 9.28 -7.13 14.16
C ILE A 86 10.77 -6.78 14.08
N SER A 87 11.54 -7.61 13.36
CA SER A 87 12.97 -7.40 13.18
C SER A 87 13.25 -6.03 12.56
N LYS A 88 14.25 -5.31 13.09
CA LYS A 88 14.65 -3.98 12.58
C LYS A 88 15.03 -4.02 11.10
N GLU A 89 15.67 -5.10 10.64
CA GLU A 89 15.99 -5.31 9.22
C GLU A 89 14.74 -5.30 8.33
N ARG A 90 13.65 -5.92 8.80
CA ARG A 90 12.37 -5.92 8.08
C ARG A 90 11.73 -4.54 8.06
N LEU A 91 11.80 -3.79 9.16
CA LEU A 91 11.29 -2.41 9.21
C LEU A 91 12.15 -1.45 8.37
N LYS A 92 13.44 -1.75 8.19
CA LYS A 92 14.31 -1.00 7.27
C LYS A 92 13.98 -1.29 5.79
N ALA A 93 13.67 -2.55 5.47
CA ALA A 93 13.30 -2.94 4.11
C ALA A 93 11.85 -2.57 3.75
N ILE A 94 10.92 -2.75 4.70
CA ILE A 94 9.47 -2.53 4.55
C ILE A 94 8.96 -1.81 5.82
N PRO A 95 9.04 -0.47 5.86
CA PRO A 95 8.70 0.31 7.06
C PRO A 95 7.19 0.27 7.39
N TYR A 96 6.33 0.00 6.42
CA TYR A 96 4.89 -0.14 6.65
C TYR A 96 4.48 -1.55 7.12
N SER A 97 5.45 -2.45 7.37
CA SER A 97 5.12 -3.83 7.73
C SER A 97 4.50 -3.93 9.12
N THR A 98 3.25 -4.42 9.19
CA THR A 98 2.51 -4.66 10.44
C THR A 98 2.67 -6.09 10.96
N LEU A 99 3.38 -6.96 10.24
CA LEU A 99 3.54 -8.38 10.52
C LEU A 99 5.01 -8.76 10.67
N CYS A 100 5.30 -9.66 11.61
CA CYS A 100 6.62 -10.27 11.72
C CYS A 100 6.87 -11.22 10.55
N ILE A 101 8.15 -11.57 10.31
CA ILE A 101 8.54 -12.47 9.21
C ILE A 101 7.76 -13.79 9.24
N LYS A 102 7.53 -14.38 10.43
CA LYS A 102 6.77 -15.63 10.57
C LYS A 102 5.31 -15.51 10.12
N CYS A 103 4.65 -14.40 10.47
CA CYS A 103 3.26 -14.16 10.07
C CYS A 103 3.18 -13.75 8.60
N ALA A 104 4.10 -12.91 8.13
CA ALA A 104 4.17 -12.50 6.74
C ALA A 104 4.40 -13.70 5.80
N SER A 105 5.26 -14.65 6.16
CA SER A 105 5.48 -15.88 5.40
C SER A 105 4.24 -16.78 5.31
N GLN A 106 3.31 -16.68 6.26
CA GLN A 106 2.05 -17.43 6.21
C GLN A 106 1.00 -16.76 5.31
N VAL A 107 1.03 -15.42 5.19
CA VAL A 107 0.07 -14.68 4.36
C VAL A 107 0.54 -14.60 2.91
N GLY A 108 1.85 -14.35 2.67
CA GLY A 108 2.42 -14.17 1.33
C GLY A 108 2.55 -15.44 0.48
N ALA A 109 2.26 -16.62 1.06
CA ALA A 109 2.26 -17.90 0.34
C ALA A 109 0.95 -18.16 -0.45
N LYS A 110 0.02 -17.21 -0.45
CA LYS A 110 -1.20 -17.23 -1.28
C LYS A 110 -1.17 -16.05 -2.25
N GLN A 111 -0.45 -16.19 -3.35
CA GLN A 111 -0.61 -15.35 -4.55
C GLN A 111 -0.60 -16.29 -5.75
#